data_AF-D8S3N9-F1
#
_entry.id   AF-D8S3N9-F1
#
_cell.length_a   1.000
_cell.length_b   1.000
_cell.length_c   1.000
_cell.angle_alpha   90.00
_cell.angle_beta   90.00
_cell.angle_gamma   90.00
#
_symmetry.space_group_name_H-M   'P 1'
#
loop_
_entity.id
_entity.type
_entity.pdbx_description
1 polymer ?
#
loop_
_entity_poly.entity_id
_entity_poly.type
_entity_poly.pdbx_seq_one_letter_code
_entity_poly.pdbx_strand_id
1 'polypeptide(L)'
;MEAKLNKLKADVAARNGYVGSLFDDAFKYTAWIEIHRKLTERNLVSLDCDEAYKMMKSGDAVLIDVRECQPFEKVHGEGTKSAPLFRQIQGNDLKANARRLGFALLTNFSGTERNPEFVEKALDAVNGDKNKKIIESGI
;
A
#
# COMPACT_ATOMS: atom_id res chain seq x y z
N MET A 1 7.34 14.08 24.18
CA MET A 1 6.83 13.15 23.15
C MET A 1 5.37 13.48 22.81
N GLU A 2 4.51 13.67 23.80
CA GLU A 2 3.09 14.03 23.60
C GLU A 2 2.84 15.31 22.80
N ALA A 3 3.58 16.39 23.04
CA ALA A 3 3.39 17.64 22.29
C ALA A 3 3.59 17.48 20.77
N LYS A 4 4.57 16.65 20.36
CA LYS A 4 4.81 16.32 18.94
C LYS A 4 3.68 15.47 18.37
N LEU A 5 3.16 14.52 19.15
CA LEU A 5 2.04 13.67 18.74
C LEU A 5 0.73 14.46 18.60
N ASN A 6 0.45 15.36 19.54
CA ASN A 6 -0.73 16.22 19.50
C ASN A 6 -0.69 17.19 18.32
N LYS A 7 0.49 17.77 18.04
CA LYS A 7 0.70 18.57 16.82
C LYS A 7 0.47 17.75 15.55
N LEU A 8 1.04 16.55 15.46
CA LEU A 8 0.82 15.68 14.30
C LEU A 8 -0.67 15.36 14.10
N LYS A 9 -1.40 15.03 15.17
CA LYS A 9 -2.84 14.79 15.12
C LYS A 9 -3.61 16.01 14.60
N ALA A 10 -3.27 17.21 15.07
CA ALA A 10 -3.89 18.46 14.63
C ALA A 10 -3.57 18.76 13.15
N ASP A 11 -2.32 18.61 12.73
CA ASP A 11 -1.89 18.85 11.35
C ASP A 11 -2.54 17.86 10.37
N VAL A 12 -2.68 16.59 10.77
CA VAL A 12 -3.38 15.56 9.99
C VAL A 12 -4.88 15.86 9.89
N ALA A 13 -5.52 16.25 11.00
CA ALA A 13 -6.92 16.66 11.00
C ALA A 13 -7.18 17.88 10.10
N ALA A 14 -6.33 18.91 10.18
CA ALA A 14 -6.41 20.11 9.35
C ALA A 14 -6.24 19.80 7.85
N ARG A 15 -5.58 18.69 7.51
CA ARG A 15 -5.34 18.23 6.14
C ARG A 15 -6.25 17.07 5.73
N ASN A 16 -7.40 16.88 6.37
CA ASN A 16 -8.36 15.82 6.06
C ASN A 16 -7.75 14.40 6.07
N GLY A 17 -6.83 14.13 7.00
CA GLY A 17 -6.19 12.81 7.12
C GLY A 17 -4.91 12.64 6.30
N TYR A 18 -4.42 13.69 5.63
CA TYR A 18 -3.22 13.61 4.79
C TYR A 18 -1.99 14.27 5.43
N VAL A 19 -0.81 13.75 5.13
CA VAL A 19 0.48 14.35 5.47
C VAL A 19 1.00 15.09 4.24
N GLY A 20 1.35 16.37 4.39
CA GLY A 20 1.98 17.13 3.32
C GLY A 20 3.41 16.66 3.08
N SER A 21 3.85 16.74 1.82
CA SER A 21 5.24 16.52 1.45
C SER A 21 5.82 17.82 0.88
N LEU A 22 7.16 17.95 0.89
CA LEU A 22 7.85 19.06 0.22
C LEU A 22 7.58 19.10 -1.30
N PHE A 23 7.01 18.03 -1.86
CA PHE A 23 6.56 17.94 -3.24
C PHE A 23 5.03 17.92 -3.24
N ASP A 24 4.40 19.07 -3.49
CA ASP A 24 2.94 19.19 -3.40
C ASP A 24 2.20 18.27 -4.39
N ASP A 25 1.01 17.85 -3.94
CA ASP A 25 -0.07 17.05 -4.55
C ASP A 25 0.22 15.63 -5.07
N ALA A 26 1.43 15.28 -5.49
CA ALA A 26 1.71 13.93 -6.04
C ALA A 26 1.79 12.83 -4.96
N PHE A 27 1.96 13.23 -3.70
CA PHE A 27 2.13 12.33 -2.56
C PHE A 27 1.21 12.76 -1.41
N LYS A 28 -0.10 12.81 -1.68
CA LYS A 28 -1.11 12.86 -0.61
C LYS A 28 -1.06 11.53 0.15
N TYR A 29 -0.13 11.41 1.09
CA TYR A 29 -0.03 10.25 1.95
C TYR A 29 -1.13 10.34 2.98
N THR A 30 -2.02 9.36 3.01
CA THR A 30 -2.89 9.18 4.16
C THR A 30 -1.99 8.94 5.37
N ALA A 31 -2.17 9.74 6.41
CA ALA A 31 -1.41 9.60 7.63
C ALA A 31 -1.59 8.21 8.21
N TRP A 32 -0.52 7.62 8.76
CA TRP A 32 -0.60 6.27 9.31
C TRP A 32 -1.68 6.10 10.37
N ILE A 33 -1.90 7.15 11.19
CA ILE A 33 -2.98 7.14 12.19
C ILE A 33 -4.37 7.02 11.57
N GLU A 34 -4.58 7.61 10.39
CA GLU A 34 -5.85 7.55 9.67
C GLU A 34 -6.01 6.19 8.98
N ILE A 35 -4.93 5.64 8.42
CA ILE A 35 -4.91 4.27 7.89
C ILE A 35 -5.27 3.29 9.02
N HIS A 36 -4.54 3.34 10.13
CA HIS A 36 -4.78 2.49 11.30
C HIS A 36 -6.23 2.61 11.78
N ARG A 37 -6.74 3.84 11.97
CA ARG A 37 -8.13 4.08 12.36
C ARG A 37 -9.12 3.40 11.42
N LYS A 38 -8.95 3.56 10.10
CA LYS A 38 -9.82 2.93 9.09
C LYS A 38 -9.74 1.41 9.10
N LEU A 39 -8.55 0.84 9.28
CA LEU A 39 -8.37 -0.62 9.36
C LEU A 39 -9.02 -1.18 10.65
N THR A 40 -8.88 -0.49 11.78
CA THR A 40 -9.55 -0.86 13.04
C THR A 40 -11.08 -0.75 12.92
N GLU A 41 -11.61 0.35 12.36
CA GLU A 41 -13.05 0.54 12.14
C GLU A 41 -13.66 -0.55 11.24
N ARG A 42 -12.86 -1.06 10.30
CA ARG A 42 -13.25 -2.17 9.42
C ARG A 42 -13.00 -3.56 10.03
N ASN A 43 -12.55 -3.64 11.27
CA ASN A 43 -12.21 -4.88 11.96
C ASN A 43 -11.24 -5.76 11.15
N LEU A 44 -10.17 -5.15 10.61
CA LEU A 44 -9.12 -5.93 9.94
C LEU A 44 -8.53 -6.94 10.94
N VAL A 45 -8.51 -8.21 10.54
CA VAL A 45 -7.95 -9.31 11.33
C VAL A 45 -6.64 -9.79 10.71
N SER A 46 -5.70 -10.20 11.56
CA SER A 46 -4.53 -10.96 11.14
C SER A 46 -4.88 -12.44 11.12
N LEU A 47 -4.36 -13.17 10.14
CA LEU A 47 -4.57 -14.61 9.97
C LEU A 47 -3.22 -15.32 9.95
N ASP A 48 -3.18 -16.55 10.44
CA ASP A 48 -2.03 -17.42 10.26
C ASP A 48 -1.91 -17.88 8.80
N CYS A 49 -0.68 -18.18 8.37
CA CYS A 49 -0.41 -18.57 6.98
C CYS A 49 -1.22 -19.81 6.54
N ASP A 50 -1.37 -20.79 7.43
CA ASP A 50 -2.12 -22.02 7.16
C ASP A 50 -3.62 -21.76 6.99
N GLU A 51 -4.18 -20.84 7.77
CA GLU A 51 -5.59 -20.45 7.66
C GLU A 51 -5.84 -19.70 6.35
N ALA A 52 -4.99 -18.72 6.04
CA ALA A 52 -5.06 -17.96 4.80
C ALA A 52 -4.97 -18.88 3.56
N TYR A 53 -4.06 -19.86 3.59
CA TYR A 53 -3.92 -20.84 2.53
C TYR A 53 -5.15 -21.74 2.38
N LYS A 54 -5.73 -22.22 3.48
CA LYS A 54 -6.97 -23.02 3.46
C LYS A 54 -8.14 -22.25 2.86
N MET A 55 -8.34 -20.99 3.27
CA MET A 55 -9.40 -20.12 2.75
C MET A 55 -9.22 -19.81 1.26
N MET A 56 -7.98 -19.71 0.79
CA MET A 56 -7.71 -19.56 -0.64
C MET A 56 -8.06 -20.83 -1.43
N LYS A 57 -7.61 -22.00 -0.96
CA LYS A 57 -7.87 -23.28 -1.64
C LYS A 57 -9.35 -23.66 -1.64
N SER A 58 -10.12 -23.30 -0.62
CA SER A 58 -11.59 -23.47 -0.61
C SER A 58 -12.32 -22.47 -1.50
N GLY A 59 -11.64 -21.42 -1.98
CA GLY A 59 -12.22 -20.33 -2.74
C GLY A 59 -13.00 -19.33 -1.89
N ASP A 60 -12.91 -19.39 -0.56
CA ASP A 60 -13.57 -18.44 0.35
C ASP A 60 -12.94 -17.05 0.30
N ALA A 61 -11.65 -16.98 -0.03
CA ALA A 61 -10.90 -15.73 -0.16
C ALA A 61 -9.92 -15.76 -1.33
N VAL A 62 -9.49 -14.57 -1.75
CA VAL A 62 -8.40 -14.37 -2.71
C VAL A 62 -7.19 -13.84 -1.96
N LEU A 63 -6.03 -14.46 -2.17
CA LEU A 63 -4.75 -13.93 -1.69
C LEU A 63 -4.25 -12.86 -2.66
N ILE A 64 -3.96 -11.67 -2.14
CA ILE A 64 -3.40 -10.57 -2.91
C ILE A 64 -2.04 -10.20 -2.32
N ASP A 65 -1.00 -10.20 -3.15
CA ASP A 65 0.32 -9.69 -2.80
C ASP A 65 0.44 -8.22 -3.16
N VAL A 66 0.71 -7.38 -2.16
CA VAL A 66 0.79 -5.92 -2.32
C VAL A 66 2.21 -5.39 -2.44
N ARG A 67 3.22 -6.28 -2.39
CA ARG A 67 4.62 -5.93 -2.63
C ARG A 67 4.81 -5.46 -4.07
N GLU A 68 5.98 -4.90 -4.34
CA GLU A 68 6.39 -4.54 -5.70
C GLU A 68 6.37 -5.77 -6.63
N CYS A 69 6.13 -5.56 -7.94
CA CYS A 69 6.05 -6.65 -8.92
C CYS A 69 7.31 -7.53 -8.93
N GLN A 70 8.49 -6.94 -8.75
CA GLN A 70 9.77 -7.65 -8.87
C GLN A 70 9.94 -8.76 -7.79
N PRO A 71 9.73 -8.51 -6.49
CA PRO A 71 9.65 -9.56 -5.48
C PRO A 71 8.61 -10.62 -5.79
N PHE A 72 7.40 -10.22 -6.24
CA PHE A 72 6.32 -11.15 -6.55
C PHE A 72 6.73 -12.11 -7.68
N GLU A 73 7.24 -11.60 -8.80
CA GLU A 73 7.68 -12.40 -9.95
C GLU A 73 8.80 -13.39 -9.58
N LYS A 74 9.65 -13.04 -8.61
CA LYS A 74 10.72 -13.92 -8.13
C LYS A 74 10.21 -15.02 -7.21
N VAL A 75 9.33 -14.67 -6.26
CA VAL A 75 8.75 -15.62 -5.30
C VAL A 75 7.43 -15.10 -4.75
N HIS A 76 6.41 -15.94 -4.84
CA HIS A 76 5.08 -15.68 -4.29
C HIS A 76 4.41 -17.00 -3.88
N GLY A 77 3.39 -16.89 -3.03
CA GLY A 77 2.55 -18.03 -2.66
C GLY A 77 1.76 -18.55 -3.85
N GLU A 78 1.52 -19.86 -3.89
CA GLU A 78 0.70 -20.47 -4.93
C GLU A 78 -0.73 -19.90 -4.89
N GLY A 79 -1.28 -19.54 -6.06
CA GLY A 79 -2.65 -19.01 -6.17
C GLY A 79 -2.79 -17.52 -5.79
N THR A 80 -1.73 -16.88 -5.29
CA THR A 80 -1.71 -15.45 -4.98
C THR A 80 -1.74 -14.60 -6.25
N LYS A 81 -2.48 -13.49 -6.21
CA LYS A 81 -2.57 -12.49 -7.27
C LYS A 81 -1.76 -11.25 -6.89
N SER A 82 -1.15 -10.57 -7.85
CA SER A 82 -0.40 -9.33 -7.58
C SER A 82 -1.28 -8.09 -7.70
N ALA A 83 -1.27 -7.23 -6.68
CA ALA A 83 -1.80 -5.87 -6.76
C ALA A 83 -0.87 -4.92 -5.98
N PRO A 84 0.25 -4.49 -6.60
CA PRO A 84 1.27 -3.71 -5.91
C PRO A 84 0.73 -2.37 -5.41
N LEU A 85 0.89 -2.10 -4.10
CA LEU A 85 0.51 -0.83 -3.49
C LEU A 85 1.45 0.31 -3.92
N PHE A 86 2.71 -0.06 -4.14
CA PHE A 86 3.78 0.83 -4.60
C PHE A 86 4.39 0.30 -5.90
N ARG A 87 4.88 1.23 -6.71
CA ARG A 87 5.66 0.94 -7.92
C ARG A 87 6.91 1.81 -7.97
N GLN A 88 7.85 1.43 -8.81
CA GLN A 88 9.00 2.28 -9.14
C GLN A 88 8.51 3.59 -9.75
N ILE A 89 9.17 4.71 -9.40
CA ILE A 89 8.84 6.03 -9.94
C ILE A 89 8.87 5.97 -11.47
N GLN A 90 7.77 6.37 -12.12
CA GLN A 90 7.65 6.41 -13.58
C GLN A 90 7.83 7.83 -14.14
N GLY A 91 8.07 7.92 -15.45
CA GLY A 91 8.22 9.19 -16.18
C GLY A 91 9.61 9.82 -16.08
N ASN A 92 9.91 10.80 -16.93
CA ASN A 92 11.23 11.44 -17.04
C ASN A 92 11.19 12.96 -16.84
N ASP A 93 10.10 13.49 -16.26
CA ASP A 93 10.01 14.91 -15.96
C ASP A 93 10.92 15.32 -14.79
N LEU A 94 11.10 16.62 -14.61
CA LEU A 94 11.95 17.19 -13.56
C LEU A 94 11.53 16.71 -12.15
N LYS A 95 10.22 16.52 -11.91
CA LYS A 95 9.69 16.10 -10.62
C LYS A 95 10.00 14.63 -10.35
N ALA A 96 9.87 13.75 -11.36
CA ALA A 96 10.19 12.34 -11.28
C ALA A 96 11.70 12.14 -11.04
N ASN A 97 12.54 12.87 -11.77
CA ASN A 97 13.99 12.80 -11.59
C ASN A 97 14.45 13.37 -10.25
N ALA A 98 13.84 14.46 -9.78
CA ALA A 98 14.12 15.00 -8.45
C ALA A 98 13.76 14.00 -7.34
N ARG A 99 12.63 13.29 -7.46
CA ARG A 99 12.27 12.23 -6.50
C ARG A 99 13.28 11.08 -6.52
N ARG A 100 13.66 10.58 -7.71
CA ARG A 100 14.67 9.51 -7.84
C ARG A 100 16.01 9.93 -7.22
N LEU A 101 16.46 11.15 -7.50
CA LEU A 101 17.70 11.68 -6.91
C LEU A 101 17.61 11.77 -5.38
N GLY A 102 16.48 12.26 -4.84
CA GLY A 102 16.25 12.31 -3.40
C GLY A 102 16.34 10.92 -2.74
N PHE A 103 15.72 9.91 -3.34
CA PHE A 103 15.82 8.53 -2.84
C PHE A 103 17.24 7.97 -2.92
N ALA A 104 17.95 8.20 -4.03
CA ALA A 104 19.32 7.74 -4.21
C ALA A 104 20.31 8.37 -3.23
N LEU A 105 20.09 9.62 -2.81
CA LEU A 105 20.95 10.32 -1.86
C LEU A 105 20.64 9.97 -0.39
N LEU A 106 19.40 9.60 -0.07
CA LEU A 106 18.94 9.42 1.31
C LEU A 106 18.72 7.96 1.71
N THR A 107 18.68 7.04 0.74
CA THR A 107 18.30 5.65 0.96
C THR A 107 19.07 4.68 0.06
N ASN A 108 19.02 3.39 0.39
CA ASN A 108 19.58 2.32 -0.45
C ASN A 108 18.52 1.67 -1.37
N PHE A 109 17.38 2.32 -1.59
CA PHE A 109 16.28 1.81 -2.39
C PHE A 109 16.08 2.66 -3.65
N SER A 110 15.61 2.05 -4.74
CA SER A 110 15.47 2.69 -6.06
C SER A 110 14.37 3.78 -6.16
N GLY A 111 13.67 4.04 -5.05
CA GLY A 111 12.63 5.04 -4.95
C GLY A 111 11.30 4.59 -5.54
N THR A 112 10.28 4.55 -4.69
CA THR A 112 8.93 4.11 -5.07
C THR A 112 7.91 5.23 -4.92
N GLU A 113 6.80 5.07 -5.64
CA GLU A 113 5.62 5.93 -5.57
C GLU A 113 4.35 5.07 -5.45
N ARG A 114 3.26 5.67 -4.99
CA ARG A 114 1.96 4.98 -4.94
C ARG A 114 1.57 4.53 -6.33
N ASN A 115 1.15 3.27 -6.45
CA ASN A 115 0.69 2.76 -7.73
C ASN A 115 -0.74 3.28 -8.01
N PRO A 116 -0.95 4.12 -9.05
CA PRO A 116 -2.28 4.61 -9.39
C PRO A 116 -3.22 3.49 -9.85
N GLU A 117 -2.67 2.37 -10.32
CA GLU A 117 -3.42 1.20 -10.79
C GLU A 117 -3.79 0.24 -9.64
N PHE A 118 -3.38 0.50 -8.40
CA PHE A 118 -3.57 -0.42 -7.28
C PHE A 118 -5.03 -0.89 -7.13
N VAL A 119 -5.98 0.03 -7.17
CA VAL A 119 -7.41 -0.28 -7.00
C VAL A 119 -7.93 -1.13 -8.16
N GLU A 120 -7.51 -0.82 -9.38
CA GLU A 120 -7.86 -1.59 -10.58
C GLU A 120 -7.29 -3.01 -10.49
N LYS A 121 -6.00 -3.16 -10.18
CA LYS A 121 -5.35 -4.47 -10.01
C LYS A 121 -5.98 -5.30 -8.89
N ALA A 122 -6.34 -4.67 -7.77
CA ALA A 122 -7.02 -5.34 -6.66
C ALA A 122 -8.43 -5.81 -7.07
N LEU A 123 -9.14 -5.03 -7.90
CA LEU A 123 -10.45 -5.39 -8.43
C LEU A 123 -10.36 -6.54 -9.45
N ASP A 124 -9.36 -6.50 -10.33
CA ASP A 124 -9.07 -7.57 -11.29
C ASP A 124 -8.75 -8.89 -10.56
N ALA A 125 -7.99 -8.84 -9.46
CA ALA A 125 -7.66 -10.01 -8.66
C ALA A 125 -8.89 -10.76 -8.13
N VAL A 126 -10.01 -10.05 -7.92
CA VAL A 126 -11.29 -10.60 -7.48
C VAL A 126 -12.32 -10.70 -8.62
N ASN A 127 -11.90 -10.59 -9.88
CA ASN A 127 -12.77 -10.61 -11.06
C ASN A 127 -13.94 -9.61 -10.98
N GLY A 128 -13.72 -8.44 -10.38
CA GLY A 128 -14.76 -7.42 -10.21
C GLY A 128 -15.69 -7.62 -9.00
N ASP A 129 -15.60 -8.73 -8.27
CA ASP A 129 -16.46 -9.00 -7.12
C ASP A 129 -16.01 -8.23 -5.87
N LYS A 130 -16.66 -7.10 -5.62
CA LYS A 130 -16.39 -6.23 -4.45
C LYS A 130 -16.78 -6.87 -3.11
N ASN A 131 -17.51 -7.98 -3.11
CA ASN A 131 -17.88 -8.70 -1.90
C ASN A 131 -16.93 -9.88 -1.61
N LYS A 132 -16.02 -10.18 -2.54
CA LYS A 132 -15.03 -11.23 -2.36
C LYS A 132 -14.12 -10.89 -1.19
N LYS A 133 -13.90 -11.85 -0.29
CA LYS A 133 -12.94 -11.69 0.79
C LYS A 133 -11.53 -11.63 0.22
N ILE A 134 -10.77 -10.63 0.65
CA ILE A 134 -9.38 -10.45 0.28
C ILE A 134 -8.54 -10.71 1.52
N ILE A 135 -7.45 -11.45 1.34
CA ILE A 135 -6.39 -11.59 2.31
C ILE A 135 -5.14 -10.98 1.69
N GLU A 136 -4.60 -9.95 2.34
CA GLU A 136 -3.35 -9.32 1.95
C GLU A 136 -2.17 -10.19 2.38
N SER A 137 -1.21 -10.35 1.49
CA SER A 137 0.11 -10.93 1.76
C SER A 137 1.18 -9.91 1.37
N GLY A 138 2.25 -9.83 2.15
CA GLY A 138 3.34 -8.90 1.84
C GLY A 138 3.74 -8.02 3.02
N ILE A 139 4.25 -8.64 4.08
CA ILE A 139 5.24 -8.06 5.01
C ILE A 139 6.24 -9.17 5.32
#